data_AF-A0AB38N935-F1
#
_entry.id   AF-A0AB38N935-F1
#
_cell.length_a   1.000
_cell.length_b   1.000
_cell.length_c   1.000
_cell.angle_alpha   90.00
_cell.angle_beta   90.00
_cell.angle_gamma   90.00
#
_symmetry.space_group_name_H-M   'P 1'
#
loop_
_entity.id
_entity.type
_entity.pdbx_description
1 polymer ?
#
loop_
_entity_poly.entity_id
_entity_poly.type
_entity_poly.pdbx_seq_one_letter_code
_entity_poly.pdbx_strand_id
1 'polypeptide(L)'
;NNTNNNNNNNPEPKPTPASQQDWINEANKLKHLGKSEQAKAIEQQFTQPNRGVAPSPVVNNPTPTHVPAINLDTGKAKPKDNKKSNPFQGLVEAVVKATEEGTPLKHPDRNKLSATFAKMKQIWLGIPVKHYSNLFVYALNHLETIDQALAPVSFKAVCQKLFTVNWLSSLYHENESDEPRSFLHYLCEKKDTALFLGFTLLEIPPDLWTKKITQGLNVSSPLLHLMYNAPLYLPWIANKIPLEKWFEEYPREEDCISPWVQLSVLWKITESSRDNEHIKNTLDKISGAALTKPPFSPEQLVRKNTTLMPNVEIPLTLLQALTLSPYGCRLLQNYLNKYPEFWAKIPVSAWLEIQQKAWVISAVECLILNSSGFLDQFIDRYPDLPYAIPPSILSRNNSHLLTFCVEEHPFFIWLLTKNPDLIDAIAPTAWFKSGFAKSTPLYWFSTTPQGRQLLILILEKNPKLIDQIPAHTWLTRVAGTPQNGVGNKSIVCWLLQDKASYRLLDLLADKLIDPLSMDEWYAHLAPVIAEITTFLQGIACQSGSAPGLDFFMRLFDKWGRDFSSEDPRFQQVNELLICLKSRSPMFASAGSLLLFTPAKTPSSVPGNEEQTGSMEFQH
;
A
#
# COMPACT_ATOMS: atom_id res chain seq x y z
N ASN A 1 -68.79 13.61 10.58
CA ASN A 1 -68.07 14.45 9.61
C ASN A 1 -67.70 13.58 8.43
N ASN A 2 -68.59 13.35 7.46
CA ASN A 2 -68.74 14.16 6.21
C ASN A 2 -67.37 14.50 5.62
N THR A 3 -66.95 14.06 4.43
CA THR A 3 -67.73 13.78 3.20
C THR A 3 -66.97 12.88 2.21
N ASN A 4 -67.77 12.21 1.37
CA ASN A 4 -67.46 11.32 0.26
C ASN A 4 -66.60 11.87 -0.90
N ASN A 5 -66.04 10.90 -1.63
CA ASN A 5 -66.06 10.69 -3.09
C ASN A 5 -64.84 11.03 -3.99
N ASN A 6 -64.35 9.95 -4.60
CA ASN A 6 -64.09 9.73 -6.04
C ASN A 6 -63.00 10.53 -6.76
N ASN A 7 -61.91 9.84 -7.12
CA ASN A 7 -61.73 9.28 -8.48
C ASN A 7 -60.31 8.71 -8.60
N ASN A 8 -60.17 7.38 -8.54
CA ASN A 8 -58.95 6.70 -8.95
C ASN A 8 -59.17 6.11 -10.35
N ASN A 9 -59.21 7.00 -11.35
CA ASN A 9 -59.03 6.67 -12.76
C ASN A 9 -57.77 7.40 -13.21
N ASN A 10 -56.61 6.82 -12.92
CA ASN A 10 -55.40 7.23 -13.62
C ASN A 10 -55.34 6.40 -14.91
N PRO A 11 -55.49 7.02 -16.10
CA PRO A 11 -55.34 6.29 -17.35
C PRO A 11 -53.90 5.78 -17.44
N GLU A 12 -53.73 4.54 -17.88
CA GLU A 12 -52.41 4.03 -18.29
C GLU A 12 -51.71 5.11 -19.16
N PRO A 13 -50.41 5.36 -18.96
CA PRO A 13 -49.71 6.33 -19.77
C PRO A 13 -49.81 5.89 -21.23
N LYS A 14 -50.55 6.68 -22.02
CA LYS A 14 -50.59 6.49 -23.47
C LYS A 14 -49.14 6.48 -23.97
N PRO A 15 -48.74 5.50 -24.79
CA PRO A 15 -47.38 5.44 -25.29
C PRO A 15 -47.07 6.74 -26.01
N THR A 16 -45.98 7.39 -25.61
CA THR A 16 -45.46 8.56 -26.31
C THR A 16 -45.22 8.13 -27.77
N PRO A 17 -45.75 8.83 -28.77
CA PRO A 17 -45.48 8.45 -30.15
C PRO A 17 -43.98 8.59 -30.38
N ALA A 18 -43.33 7.47 -30.68
CA ALA A 18 -41.90 7.43 -30.96
C ALA A 18 -41.56 8.45 -32.06
N SER A 19 -40.53 9.26 -31.83
CA SER A 19 -40.15 10.31 -32.77
C SER A 19 -39.67 9.70 -34.08
N GLN A 20 -39.74 10.45 -35.19
CA GLN A 20 -39.25 9.97 -36.48
C GLN A 20 -37.76 9.53 -36.40
N GLN A 21 -36.98 10.17 -35.52
CA GLN A 21 -35.59 9.81 -35.26
C GLN A 21 -35.44 8.47 -34.52
N ASP A 22 -36.38 8.13 -33.63
CA ASP A 22 -36.38 6.85 -32.91
C ASP A 22 -36.66 5.68 -33.87
N TRP A 23 -37.56 5.87 -34.84
CA TRP A 23 -37.82 4.88 -35.89
C TRP A 23 -36.66 4.71 -36.86
N ILE A 24 -35.94 5.78 -37.18
CA ILE A 24 -34.71 5.73 -37.98
C ILE A 24 -33.61 4.95 -37.23
N ASN A 25 -33.46 5.20 -35.93
CA ASN A 25 -32.50 4.49 -35.09
C ASN A 25 -32.83 2.98 -34.97
N GLU A 26 -34.11 2.64 -34.85
CA GLU A 26 -34.54 1.23 -34.80
C GLU A 26 -34.39 0.54 -36.16
N ALA A 27 -34.64 1.22 -37.28
CA ALA A 27 -34.39 0.68 -38.63
C ALA A 27 -32.88 0.40 -38.85
N ASN A 28 -31.99 1.28 -38.39
CA ASN A 28 -30.55 1.06 -38.45
C ASN A 28 -30.10 -0.11 -37.57
N LYS A 29 -30.66 -0.23 -36.37
CA LYS A 29 -30.42 -1.37 -35.48
C LYS A 29 -30.87 -2.70 -36.11
N LEU A 30 -32.02 -2.72 -36.78
CA LEU A 30 -32.52 -3.91 -37.49
C LEU A 30 -31.66 -4.27 -38.72
N LYS A 31 -31.06 -3.28 -39.40
CA LYS A 31 -30.06 -3.52 -40.46
C LYS A 31 -28.79 -4.17 -39.91
N HIS A 32 -28.29 -3.72 -38.77
CA HIS A 32 -27.12 -4.33 -38.11
C HIS A 32 -27.40 -5.76 -37.61
N LEU A 33 -28.66 -6.10 -37.33
CA LEU A 33 -29.09 -7.44 -36.94
C LEU A 33 -29.46 -8.35 -38.13
N GLY A 34 -29.20 -7.91 -39.37
CA GLY A 34 -29.45 -8.70 -40.58
C GLY A 34 -30.93 -8.83 -40.98
N LYS A 35 -31.84 -8.08 -40.33
CA LYS A 35 -33.29 -8.12 -40.58
C LYS A 35 -33.72 -7.05 -41.58
N SER A 36 -33.14 -7.10 -42.77
CA SER A 36 -33.23 -6.03 -43.80
C SER A 36 -34.65 -5.76 -44.32
N GLU A 37 -35.54 -6.76 -44.34
CA GLU A 37 -36.93 -6.58 -44.79
C GLU A 37 -37.77 -5.79 -43.78
N GLN A 38 -37.55 -6.01 -42.48
CA GLN A 38 -38.25 -5.28 -41.41
C GLN A 38 -37.79 -3.83 -41.35
N ALA A 39 -36.49 -3.58 -41.55
CA ALA A 39 -35.95 -2.22 -41.66
C ALA A 39 -36.53 -1.46 -42.88
N LYS A 40 -36.69 -2.14 -44.04
CA LYS A 40 -37.31 -1.54 -45.23
C LYS A 40 -38.78 -1.20 -45.01
N ALA A 41 -39.53 -2.03 -44.29
CA ALA A 41 -40.94 -1.76 -43.99
C ALA A 41 -41.12 -0.48 -43.14
N ILE A 42 -40.23 -0.25 -42.17
CA ILE A 42 -40.23 0.98 -41.36
C ILE A 42 -39.90 2.20 -42.24
N GLU A 43 -38.90 2.11 -43.12
CA GLU A 43 -38.51 3.21 -44.02
C GLU A 43 -39.61 3.57 -45.04
N GLN A 44 -40.40 2.59 -45.49
CA GLN A 44 -41.50 2.81 -46.43
C GLN A 44 -42.74 3.47 -45.81
N GLN A 45 -42.95 3.35 -44.50
CA GLN A 45 -44.07 4.01 -43.82
C GLN A 45 -43.89 5.53 -43.68
N PHE A 46 -42.65 6.04 -43.75
CA PHE A 46 -42.35 7.47 -43.61
C PHE A 46 -42.14 8.20 -44.95
N THR A 47 -42.47 7.58 -46.08
CA THR A 47 -42.26 8.14 -47.44
C THR A 47 -43.55 8.55 -48.17
N GLN A 48 -44.68 8.81 -47.48
CA GLN A 48 -45.88 9.37 -48.13
C GLN A 48 -45.94 10.92 -48.06
N PRO A 49 -46.39 11.63 -49.13
CA PRO A 49 -46.29 13.09 -49.25
C PRO A 49 -47.51 13.82 -48.65
N ASN A 50 -47.25 14.89 -47.86
CA ASN A 50 -48.26 15.81 -47.32
C ASN A 50 -49.02 16.58 -48.42
N ARG A 51 -50.35 16.71 -48.27
CA ARG A 51 -51.24 17.56 -49.11
C ARG A 51 -51.42 18.97 -48.50
N GLY A 52 -51.12 20.00 -49.31
CA GLY A 52 -51.56 21.42 -49.19
C GLY A 52 -50.75 22.26 -48.20
N VAL A 53 -50.12 23.40 -48.50
CA VAL A 53 -50.36 24.48 -49.49
C VAL A 53 -48.99 25.15 -49.83
N ALA A 54 -48.81 25.64 -51.06
CA ALA A 54 -47.55 26.12 -51.70
C ALA A 54 -47.32 27.67 -51.56
N PRO A 55 -46.30 28.32 -52.18
CA PRO A 55 -45.04 27.86 -52.83
C PRO A 55 -43.72 28.69 -52.54
N SER A 56 -42.57 27.99 -52.54
CA SER A 56 -41.24 28.21 -53.22
C SER A 56 -40.42 29.54 -53.14
N PRO A 57 -39.11 29.60 -53.52
CA PRO A 57 -38.18 28.57 -54.07
C PRO A 57 -36.82 28.42 -53.30
N VAL A 58 -36.26 27.22 -53.09
CA VAL A 58 -35.31 26.42 -53.92
C VAL A 58 -33.99 27.11 -54.31
N VAL A 59 -32.85 26.61 -53.78
CA VAL A 59 -31.63 26.29 -54.55
C VAL A 59 -30.90 25.09 -53.92
N ASN A 60 -30.63 24.09 -54.77
CA ASN A 60 -29.98 22.81 -54.49
C ASN A 60 -28.44 22.90 -54.57
N ASN A 61 -27.77 22.04 -53.80
CA ASN A 61 -26.41 21.55 -54.11
C ASN A 61 -26.45 20.63 -55.34
N PRO A 62 -25.35 20.53 -56.12
CA PRO A 62 -24.86 19.20 -56.45
C PRO A 62 -23.32 19.03 -56.57
N THR A 63 -22.97 17.76 -56.41
CA THR A 63 -21.74 16.97 -56.58
C THR A 63 -20.94 17.22 -57.88
N PRO A 64 -19.61 16.90 -57.93
CA PRO A 64 -18.85 16.88 -59.18
C PRO A 64 -18.39 15.46 -59.61
N THR A 65 -18.44 15.17 -60.90
CA THR A 65 -17.40 14.41 -61.65
C THR A 65 -17.69 14.45 -63.16
N HIS A 66 -16.87 15.19 -63.94
CA HIS A 66 -15.91 14.68 -64.95
C HIS A 66 -15.43 15.83 -65.87
N VAL A 67 -14.11 15.83 -66.12
CA VAL A 67 -13.22 16.69 -66.94
C VAL A 67 -13.39 16.37 -68.46
N PRO A 68 -12.94 17.12 -69.53
CA PRO A 68 -12.00 18.28 -69.65
C PRO A 68 -12.36 19.44 -70.63
N ALA A 69 -11.52 20.49 -70.63
CA ALA A 69 -10.82 21.10 -71.79
C ALA A 69 -10.96 22.64 -72.00
N ILE A 70 -9.82 23.32 -71.76
CA ILE A 70 -9.12 24.30 -72.61
C ILE A 70 -9.66 25.77 -72.71
N ASN A 71 -8.81 26.65 -72.15
CA ASN A 71 -8.45 28.04 -72.47
C ASN A 71 -9.53 29.10 -72.69
N LEU A 72 -9.48 30.17 -71.89
CA LEU A 72 -9.42 31.52 -72.44
C LEU A 72 -8.76 32.53 -71.49
N ASP A 73 -8.01 33.39 -72.14
CA ASP A 73 -7.03 34.35 -71.65
C ASP A 73 -7.66 35.58 -70.96
N THR A 74 -6.83 36.24 -70.14
CA THR A 74 -6.86 37.68 -69.77
C THR A 74 -8.16 38.35 -69.28
N GLY A 75 -8.14 38.91 -68.06
CA GLY A 75 -9.04 40.02 -67.73
C GLY A 75 -9.31 40.24 -66.25
N LYS A 76 -8.69 41.29 -65.69
CA LYS A 76 -8.85 41.84 -64.34
C LYS A 76 -10.29 41.84 -63.79
N ALA A 77 -10.50 41.24 -62.61
CA ALA A 77 -11.12 41.86 -61.43
C ALA A 77 -11.18 40.84 -60.27
N LYS A 78 -10.54 41.15 -59.13
CA LYS A 78 -10.63 40.36 -57.89
C LYS A 78 -12.08 40.41 -57.35
N PRO A 79 -12.76 39.29 -57.07
CA PRO A 79 -13.92 39.27 -56.21
C PRO A 79 -13.48 39.47 -54.75
N LYS A 80 -14.23 40.29 -53.99
CA LYS A 80 -14.01 40.50 -52.56
C LYS A 80 -14.25 39.21 -51.77
N ASP A 81 -13.21 38.69 -51.13
CA ASP A 81 -13.32 37.71 -50.05
C ASP A 81 -13.97 38.36 -48.83
N ASN A 82 -15.29 38.16 -48.66
CA ASN A 82 -15.96 38.41 -47.39
C ASN A 82 -15.79 37.19 -46.47
N LYS A 83 -14.54 36.83 -46.11
CA LYS A 83 -14.30 36.15 -44.82
C LYS A 83 -14.43 37.24 -43.76
N LYS A 84 -15.47 37.20 -42.93
CA LYS A 84 -15.52 38.01 -41.70
C LYS A 84 -14.26 37.67 -40.89
N SER A 85 -13.22 38.49 -41.00
CA SER A 85 -12.00 38.34 -40.21
C SER A 85 -12.39 38.39 -38.74
N ASN A 86 -12.00 37.39 -37.95
CA ASN A 86 -12.21 37.44 -36.51
C ASN A 86 -11.60 38.76 -35.99
N PRO A 87 -12.35 39.62 -35.28
CA PRO A 87 -11.88 40.95 -34.88
C PRO A 87 -10.63 40.94 -34.00
N PHE A 88 -10.24 39.75 -33.51
CA PHE A 88 -9.06 39.54 -32.66
C PHE A 88 -7.87 38.90 -33.38
N GLN A 89 -7.95 38.63 -34.70
CA GLN A 89 -6.86 38.00 -35.47
C GLN A 89 -5.53 38.76 -35.33
N GLY A 90 -5.56 40.09 -35.50
CA GLY A 90 -4.36 40.93 -35.37
C GLY A 90 -3.79 40.99 -33.94
N LEU A 91 -4.64 40.83 -32.93
CA LEU A 91 -4.18 40.72 -31.53
C LEU A 91 -3.46 39.39 -31.29
N VAL A 92 -3.99 38.28 -31.83
CA VAL A 92 -3.38 36.95 -31.70
C VAL A 92 -2.02 36.90 -32.42
N GLU A 93 -1.93 37.42 -33.64
CA GLU A 93 -0.67 37.49 -34.40
C GLU A 93 0.38 38.35 -33.68
N ALA A 94 -0.04 39.47 -33.07
CA ALA A 94 0.84 40.32 -32.29
C ALA A 94 1.37 39.61 -31.02
N VAL A 95 0.55 38.79 -30.36
CA VAL A 95 0.99 37.97 -29.21
C VAL A 95 2.01 36.94 -29.65
N VAL A 96 1.75 36.19 -30.73
CA VAL A 96 2.67 35.17 -31.25
C VAL A 96 4.02 35.79 -31.62
N LYS A 97 4.01 36.91 -32.33
CA LYS A 97 5.23 37.65 -32.70
C LYS A 97 6.00 38.15 -31.47
N ALA A 98 5.31 38.71 -30.49
CA ALA A 98 5.94 39.17 -29.26
C ALA A 98 6.59 38.02 -28.47
N THR A 99 5.93 36.84 -28.44
CA THR A 99 6.48 35.61 -27.86
C THR A 99 7.73 35.13 -28.59
N GLU A 100 7.74 35.13 -29.93
CA GLU A 100 8.91 34.71 -30.73
C GLU A 100 10.11 35.66 -30.57
N GLU A 101 9.83 36.96 -30.49
CA GLU A 101 10.86 38.00 -30.34
C GLU A 101 11.34 38.15 -28.89
N GLY A 102 10.68 37.50 -27.92
CA GLY A 102 10.97 37.65 -26.49
C GLY A 102 10.74 39.07 -25.97
N THR A 103 9.83 39.82 -26.60
CA THR A 103 9.57 41.23 -26.27
C THR A 103 8.17 41.44 -25.68
N PRO A 104 7.98 42.45 -24.80
CA PRO A 104 6.67 42.74 -24.25
C PRO A 104 5.68 43.17 -25.34
N LEU A 105 4.43 42.69 -25.24
CA LEU A 105 3.37 43.07 -26.16
C LEU A 105 3.11 44.60 -26.12
N LYS A 106 3.42 45.28 -27.22
CA LYS A 106 3.18 46.74 -27.40
C LYS A 106 1.75 47.10 -27.82
N HIS A 107 0.89 46.10 -28.02
CA HIS A 107 -0.44 46.30 -28.59
C HIS A 107 -1.34 47.11 -27.63
N PRO A 108 -2.08 48.14 -28.11
CA PRO A 108 -2.87 49.07 -27.29
C PRO A 108 -4.03 48.42 -26.51
N ASP A 109 -4.30 47.15 -26.80
CA ASP A 109 -5.43 46.38 -26.27
C ASP A 109 -5.01 45.22 -25.37
N ARG A 110 -3.85 45.30 -24.72
CA ARG A 110 -3.38 44.25 -23.79
C ARG A 110 -4.42 43.85 -22.74
N ASN A 111 -5.25 44.81 -22.30
CA ASN A 111 -6.36 44.59 -21.37
C ASN A 111 -7.52 43.76 -21.97
N LYS A 112 -7.62 43.64 -23.30
CA LYS A 112 -8.61 42.78 -23.97
C LYS A 112 -8.27 41.28 -23.80
N LEU A 113 -7.02 40.93 -23.51
CA LEU A 113 -6.60 39.56 -23.21
C LEU A 113 -7.16 39.04 -21.87
N SER A 114 -7.46 39.97 -20.94
CA SER A 114 -8.05 39.69 -19.63
C SER A 114 -9.56 40.02 -19.54
N ALA A 115 -10.21 40.23 -20.69
CA ALA A 115 -11.62 40.66 -20.80
C ALA A 115 -12.64 39.63 -20.25
N THR A 116 -13.93 39.95 -20.37
CA THR A 116 -15.04 39.03 -20.03
C THR A 116 -14.85 37.65 -20.64
N PHE A 117 -15.29 36.59 -19.93
CA PHE A 117 -15.09 35.18 -20.31
C PHE A 117 -15.47 34.87 -21.77
N ALA A 118 -16.56 35.45 -22.28
CA ALA A 118 -16.97 35.30 -23.69
C ALA A 118 -15.95 35.84 -24.70
N LYS A 119 -15.31 36.97 -24.40
CA LYS A 119 -14.25 37.56 -25.24
C LYS A 119 -12.95 36.76 -25.12
N MET A 120 -12.61 36.30 -23.92
CA MET A 120 -11.47 35.40 -23.72
C MET A 120 -11.60 34.14 -24.57
N LYS A 121 -12.78 33.51 -24.61
CA LYS A 121 -13.03 32.31 -25.41
C LYS A 121 -12.77 32.57 -26.91
N GLN A 122 -13.20 33.72 -27.44
CA GLN A 122 -12.96 34.09 -28.84
C GLN A 122 -11.48 34.32 -29.17
N ILE A 123 -10.72 34.90 -28.25
CA ILE A 123 -9.30 35.22 -28.44
C ILE A 123 -8.42 33.98 -28.26
N TRP A 124 -8.56 33.31 -27.12
CA TRP A 124 -7.66 32.23 -26.69
C TRP A 124 -8.00 30.88 -27.32
N LEU A 125 -9.28 30.61 -27.57
CA LEU A 125 -9.76 29.30 -28.04
C LEU A 125 -10.32 29.33 -29.47
N GLY A 126 -10.55 30.52 -30.04
CA GLY A 126 -11.27 30.68 -31.31
C GLY A 126 -10.38 30.92 -32.54
N ILE A 127 -9.09 31.15 -32.38
CA ILE A 127 -8.18 31.49 -33.48
C ILE A 127 -7.01 30.49 -33.52
N PRO A 128 -6.86 29.69 -34.59
CA PRO A 128 -5.74 28.77 -34.77
C PRO A 128 -4.43 29.54 -34.97
N VAL A 129 -3.33 28.96 -34.50
CA VAL A 129 -2.00 29.59 -34.50
C VAL A 129 -0.97 28.61 -35.00
N LYS A 130 -0.37 28.89 -36.17
CA LYS A 130 0.61 27.99 -36.82
C LYS A 130 0.05 26.57 -36.95
N HIS A 131 0.70 25.58 -36.32
CA HIS A 131 0.29 24.18 -36.24
C HIS A 131 -0.53 23.86 -34.99
N TYR A 132 -0.77 24.82 -34.10
CA TYR A 132 -1.61 24.64 -32.92
C TYR A 132 -3.05 25.00 -33.22
N SER A 133 -3.96 24.23 -32.63
CA SER A 133 -5.41 24.43 -32.79
C SER A 133 -5.91 25.78 -32.28
N ASN A 134 -5.21 26.40 -31.30
CA ASN A 134 -5.50 27.77 -30.85
C ASN A 134 -4.33 28.43 -30.09
N LEU A 135 -4.45 29.74 -29.85
CA LEU A 135 -3.47 30.54 -29.09
C LEU A 135 -3.24 29.99 -27.67
N PHE A 136 -4.26 29.43 -27.02
CA PHE A 136 -4.11 28.89 -25.68
C PHE A 136 -3.21 27.65 -25.63
N VAL A 137 -3.34 26.74 -26.59
CA VAL A 137 -2.47 25.56 -26.73
C VAL A 137 -1.05 25.98 -27.08
N TYR A 138 -0.89 26.95 -27.99
CA TYR A 138 0.41 27.57 -28.27
C TYR A 138 1.02 28.10 -26.96
N ALA A 139 0.22 28.80 -26.16
CA ALA A 139 0.68 29.39 -24.92
C ALA A 139 1.13 28.37 -23.87
N LEU A 140 0.42 27.24 -23.75
CA LEU A 140 0.80 26.13 -22.87
C LEU A 140 2.16 25.51 -23.23
N ASN A 141 2.51 25.45 -24.51
CA ASN A 141 3.80 24.90 -24.97
C ASN A 141 4.96 25.92 -24.97
N HIS A 142 4.68 27.21 -24.76
CA HIS A 142 5.66 28.30 -24.86
C HIS A 142 5.61 29.24 -23.63
N LEU A 143 5.41 28.66 -22.43
CA LEU A 143 5.07 29.39 -21.20
C LEU A 143 6.03 30.54 -20.86
N GLU A 144 7.34 30.29 -20.80
CA GLU A 144 8.32 31.31 -20.37
C GLU A 144 8.28 32.54 -21.29
N THR A 145 8.28 32.31 -22.59
CA THR A 145 8.21 33.35 -23.61
C THR A 145 6.85 34.05 -23.65
N ILE A 146 5.77 33.34 -23.32
CA ILE A 146 4.41 33.88 -23.22
C ILE A 146 4.29 34.81 -22.02
N ASP A 147 4.73 34.41 -20.83
CA ASP A 147 4.64 35.26 -19.64
C ASP A 147 5.49 36.53 -19.80
N GLN A 148 6.66 36.43 -20.45
CA GLN A 148 7.47 37.60 -20.83
C GLN A 148 6.73 38.53 -21.79
N ALA A 149 6.07 37.98 -22.82
CA ALA A 149 5.27 38.76 -23.77
C ALA A 149 4.04 39.40 -23.09
N LEU A 150 3.43 38.74 -22.10
CA LEU A 150 2.20 39.15 -21.44
C LEU A 150 2.39 40.03 -20.18
N ALA A 151 3.60 40.11 -19.61
CA ALA A 151 3.93 40.88 -18.40
C ALA A 151 3.52 42.37 -18.43
N PRO A 152 2.53 42.83 -17.63
CA PRO A 152 2.30 42.32 -16.28
C PRO A 152 1.11 41.36 -16.13
N VAL A 153 0.37 41.04 -17.20
CA VAL A 153 -0.74 40.08 -17.14
C VAL A 153 -0.16 38.68 -17.05
N SER A 154 -0.46 37.96 -15.96
CA SER A 154 -0.02 36.57 -15.80
C SER A 154 -0.90 35.63 -16.61
N PHE A 155 -0.28 34.76 -17.42
CA PHE A 155 -0.99 33.68 -18.13
C PHE A 155 -1.73 32.74 -17.17
N LYS A 156 -1.26 32.64 -15.92
CA LYS A 156 -1.91 31.93 -14.81
C LYS A 156 -3.36 32.36 -14.59
N ALA A 157 -3.63 33.66 -14.63
CA ALA A 157 -4.98 34.20 -14.43
C ALA A 157 -5.93 33.86 -15.60
N VAL A 158 -5.37 33.67 -16.80
CA VAL A 158 -6.11 33.21 -17.97
C VAL A 158 -6.45 31.72 -17.81
N CYS A 159 -5.49 30.90 -17.39
CA CYS A 159 -5.70 29.47 -17.13
C CYS A 159 -6.81 29.23 -16.11
N GLN A 160 -6.79 29.94 -14.97
CA GLN A 160 -7.83 29.84 -13.93
C GLN A 160 -9.23 30.12 -14.45
N LYS A 161 -9.39 31.06 -15.39
CA LYS A 161 -10.70 31.39 -15.96
C LYS A 161 -11.15 30.39 -17.02
N LEU A 162 -10.23 29.85 -17.82
CA LEU A 162 -10.56 29.00 -18.97
C LEU A 162 -10.73 27.51 -18.62
N PHE A 163 -10.10 27.03 -17.55
CA PHE A 163 -10.20 25.63 -17.08
C PHE A 163 -11.55 25.30 -16.42
N THR A 164 -12.62 25.46 -17.19
CA THR A 164 -13.96 25.01 -16.80
C THR A 164 -14.13 23.51 -17.08
N VAL A 165 -14.99 22.83 -16.31
CA VAL A 165 -15.33 21.41 -16.50
C VAL A 165 -15.78 21.11 -17.94
N ASN A 166 -16.58 22.01 -18.54
CA ASN A 166 -17.06 21.88 -19.93
C ASN A 166 -15.92 21.90 -20.94
N TRP A 167 -14.86 22.63 -20.67
CA TRP A 167 -13.74 22.73 -21.59
C TRP A 167 -12.74 21.59 -21.40
N LEU A 168 -12.47 21.20 -20.14
CA LEU A 168 -11.66 20.02 -19.83
C LEU A 168 -12.26 18.73 -20.41
N SER A 169 -13.59 18.64 -20.50
CA SER A 169 -14.30 17.52 -21.12
C SER A 169 -14.44 17.61 -22.65
N SER A 170 -14.12 18.76 -23.25
CA SER A 170 -14.25 18.97 -24.69
C SER A 170 -13.24 18.15 -25.48
N LEU A 171 -13.65 17.76 -26.70
CA LEU A 171 -12.80 17.02 -27.64
C LEU A 171 -11.66 17.91 -28.13
N TYR A 172 -10.47 17.34 -28.13
CA TYR A 172 -9.24 17.95 -28.56
C TYR A 172 -8.58 17.08 -29.63
N HIS A 173 -8.16 17.73 -30.71
CA HIS A 173 -7.37 17.15 -31.79
C HIS A 173 -6.19 18.09 -32.04
N GLU A 174 -4.97 17.54 -32.01
CA GLU A 174 -3.77 18.29 -32.38
C GLU A 174 -3.65 18.30 -33.91
N ASN A 175 -3.96 17.17 -34.56
CA ASN A 175 -4.08 17.01 -36.01
C ASN A 175 -5.41 16.37 -36.42
N GLU A 176 -5.84 16.56 -37.69
CA GLU A 176 -7.05 15.92 -38.24
C GLU A 176 -6.98 14.38 -38.26
N SER A 177 -5.77 13.81 -38.17
CA SER A 177 -5.51 12.37 -38.09
C SER A 177 -5.50 11.81 -36.66
N ASP A 178 -5.55 12.67 -35.63
CA ASP A 178 -5.42 12.23 -34.24
C ASP A 178 -6.73 11.65 -33.70
N GLU A 179 -6.58 10.60 -32.89
CA GLU A 179 -7.68 10.03 -32.14
C GLU A 179 -8.32 11.08 -31.21
N PRO A 180 -9.66 11.15 -31.15
CA PRO A 180 -10.36 12.09 -30.30
C PRO A 180 -10.05 11.84 -28.82
N ARG A 181 -9.42 12.82 -28.17
CA ARG A 181 -9.16 12.81 -26.73
C ARG A 181 -9.74 14.04 -26.04
N SER A 182 -9.97 13.97 -24.73
CA SER A 182 -10.44 15.14 -23.99
C SER A 182 -9.27 16.12 -23.78
N PHE A 183 -9.58 17.41 -23.60
CA PHE A 183 -8.54 18.39 -23.27
C PHE A 183 -7.82 18.07 -21.94
N LEU A 184 -8.56 17.52 -20.96
CA LEU A 184 -7.96 17.01 -19.72
C LEU A 184 -6.90 15.93 -19.99
N HIS A 185 -7.17 15.04 -20.95
CA HIS A 185 -6.23 14.00 -21.36
C HIS A 185 -4.94 14.62 -21.90
N TYR A 186 -5.06 15.55 -22.85
CA TYR A 186 -3.93 16.31 -23.40
C TYR A 186 -3.10 17.00 -22.31
N LEU A 187 -3.74 17.63 -21.32
CA LEU A 187 -3.01 18.27 -20.21
C LEU A 187 -2.17 17.27 -19.41
N CYS A 188 -2.65 16.04 -19.25
CA CYS A 188 -1.96 15.00 -18.48
C CYS A 188 -0.84 14.31 -19.28
N GLU A 189 -0.83 14.39 -20.61
CA GLU A 189 0.13 13.67 -21.50
C GLU A 189 1.59 14.11 -21.34
N LYS A 190 1.82 15.38 -20.97
CA LYS A 190 3.17 15.93 -20.79
C LYS A 190 3.35 16.48 -19.39
N LYS A 191 4.55 16.30 -18.85
CA LYS A 191 4.94 16.83 -17.53
C LYS A 191 4.77 18.34 -17.43
N ASP A 192 5.15 19.08 -18.46
CA ASP A 192 5.11 20.55 -18.47
C ASP A 192 3.66 21.08 -18.49
N THR A 193 2.75 20.39 -19.20
CA THR A 193 1.33 20.77 -19.26
C THR A 193 0.55 20.32 -18.02
N ALA A 194 0.97 19.24 -17.37
CA ALA A 194 0.31 18.72 -16.18
C ALA A 194 0.42 19.69 -14.98
N LEU A 195 1.47 20.52 -14.92
CA LEU A 195 1.64 21.55 -13.89
C LEU A 195 0.47 22.55 -13.83
N PHE A 196 -0.19 22.80 -14.95
CA PHE A 196 -1.33 23.73 -15.01
C PHE A 196 -2.57 23.17 -14.31
N LEU A 197 -2.66 21.85 -14.12
CA LEU A 197 -3.78 21.24 -13.40
C LEU A 197 -3.88 21.74 -11.97
N GLY A 198 -2.77 22.19 -11.36
CA GLY A 198 -2.78 22.80 -10.02
C GLY A 198 -3.78 23.96 -9.85
N PHE A 199 -4.25 24.59 -10.93
CA PHE A 199 -5.24 25.68 -10.86
C PHE A 199 -6.67 25.23 -10.68
N THR A 200 -7.04 24.04 -11.15
CA THR A 200 -8.44 23.57 -11.17
C THR A 200 -8.59 22.11 -10.77
N LEU A 201 -7.52 21.49 -10.28
CA LEU A 201 -7.46 20.07 -9.92
C LEU A 201 -8.67 19.61 -9.09
N LEU A 202 -9.06 20.43 -8.11
CA LEU A 202 -10.15 20.12 -7.18
C LEU A 202 -11.55 20.33 -7.77
N GLU A 203 -11.68 21.04 -8.88
CA GLU A 203 -12.97 21.32 -9.52
C GLU A 203 -13.35 20.24 -10.55
N ILE A 204 -12.41 19.36 -10.90
CA ILE A 204 -12.60 18.32 -11.92
C ILE A 204 -13.44 17.17 -11.33
N PRO A 205 -14.59 16.82 -11.95
CA PRO A 205 -15.40 15.68 -11.53
C PRO A 205 -14.65 14.34 -11.64
N PRO A 206 -14.92 13.38 -10.74
CA PRO A 206 -14.27 12.07 -10.73
C PRO A 206 -14.36 11.31 -12.06
N ASP A 207 -15.51 11.40 -12.73
CA ASP A 207 -15.76 10.68 -13.99
C ASP A 207 -14.88 11.15 -15.14
N LEU A 208 -14.40 12.40 -15.12
CA LEU A 208 -13.50 12.91 -16.15
C LEU A 208 -12.09 12.33 -16.03
N TRP A 209 -11.62 12.05 -14.81
CA TRP A 209 -10.30 11.45 -14.57
C TRP A 209 -10.19 10.03 -15.11
N THR A 210 -11.32 9.31 -15.10
CA THR A 210 -11.41 7.88 -15.45
C THR A 210 -11.99 7.66 -16.85
N LYS A 211 -12.28 8.74 -17.58
CA LYS A 211 -12.82 8.67 -18.94
C LYS A 211 -11.73 8.20 -19.90
N LYS A 212 -11.79 6.92 -20.25
CA LYS A 212 -10.88 6.28 -21.18
C LYS A 212 -11.10 6.76 -22.62
N ILE A 213 -10.02 6.88 -23.39
CA ILE A 213 -10.12 7.03 -24.84
C ILE A 213 -10.68 5.70 -25.40
N THR A 214 -11.81 5.78 -26.09
CA THR A 214 -12.55 4.60 -26.59
C THR A 214 -12.23 4.26 -28.05
N GLN A 215 -11.45 5.09 -28.74
CA GLN A 215 -11.06 4.90 -30.13
C GLN A 215 -9.54 4.79 -30.18
N GLY A 216 -9.04 3.68 -30.71
CA GLY A 216 -7.61 3.43 -30.87
C GLY A 216 -7.08 2.14 -30.25
N LEU A 217 -5.81 1.84 -30.53
CA LEU A 217 -5.12 0.67 -29.97
C LEU A 217 -4.79 0.88 -28.49
N ASN A 218 -4.70 2.10 -27.96
CA ASN A 218 -4.28 2.38 -26.57
C ASN A 218 -5.41 3.00 -25.73
N VAL A 219 -6.09 2.17 -24.95
CA VAL A 219 -7.09 2.61 -23.98
C VAL A 219 -6.38 3.22 -22.77
N SER A 220 -6.30 4.55 -22.70
CA SER A 220 -5.70 5.29 -21.57
C SER A 220 -6.67 6.32 -20.99
N SER A 221 -6.48 6.70 -19.73
CA SER A 221 -7.26 7.70 -19.01
C SER A 221 -6.39 8.88 -18.57
N PRO A 222 -6.98 10.06 -18.31
CA PRO A 222 -6.24 11.16 -17.70
C PRO A 222 -5.58 10.80 -16.37
N LEU A 223 -6.21 9.93 -15.56
CA LEU A 223 -5.64 9.45 -14.30
C LEU A 223 -4.32 8.68 -14.51
N LEU A 224 -4.27 7.81 -15.54
CA LEU A 224 -3.06 7.06 -15.89
C LEU A 224 -1.91 7.99 -16.31
N HIS A 225 -2.19 8.98 -17.14
CA HIS A 225 -1.18 9.95 -17.59
C HIS A 225 -0.73 10.89 -16.47
N LEU A 226 -1.65 11.32 -15.60
CA LEU A 226 -1.33 12.14 -14.43
C LEU A 226 -0.34 11.40 -13.52
N MET A 227 -0.53 10.09 -13.35
CA MET A 227 0.37 9.26 -12.56
C MET A 227 1.80 9.24 -13.13
N TYR A 228 1.96 9.18 -14.46
CA TYR A 228 3.27 9.16 -15.11
C TYR A 228 3.94 10.55 -15.07
N ASN A 229 3.18 11.59 -15.41
CA ASN A 229 3.73 12.91 -15.69
C ASN A 229 3.73 13.87 -14.49
N ALA A 230 2.74 13.77 -13.58
CA ALA A 230 2.66 14.62 -12.40
C ALA A 230 2.11 13.86 -11.16
N PRO A 231 2.82 12.81 -10.69
CA PRO A 231 2.37 11.96 -9.58
C PRO A 231 2.10 12.72 -8.27
N LEU A 232 2.75 13.87 -8.06
CA LEU A 232 2.57 14.72 -6.88
C LEU A 232 1.13 15.24 -6.69
N TYR A 233 0.32 15.26 -7.75
CA TYR A 233 -1.08 15.67 -7.67
C TYR A 233 -2.03 14.53 -7.31
N LEU A 234 -1.62 13.26 -7.39
CA LEU A 234 -2.47 12.11 -7.08
C LEU A 234 -3.10 12.18 -5.67
N PRO A 235 -2.36 12.53 -4.60
CA PRO A 235 -2.94 12.62 -3.25
C PRO A 235 -4.09 13.63 -3.13
N TRP A 236 -4.09 14.68 -3.95
CA TRP A 236 -5.10 15.75 -3.90
C TRP A 236 -6.44 15.36 -4.51
N ILE A 237 -6.44 14.36 -5.41
CA ILE A 237 -7.65 13.85 -6.06
C ILE A 237 -8.05 12.46 -5.58
N ALA A 238 -7.20 11.78 -4.80
CA ALA A 238 -7.40 10.39 -4.39
C ALA A 238 -8.73 10.14 -3.66
N ASN A 239 -9.16 11.05 -2.79
CA ASN A 239 -10.44 10.94 -2.09
C ASN A 239 -11.68 11.28 -2.96
N LYS A 240 -11.49 11.84 -4.16
CA LYS A 240 -12.59 12.21 -5.05
C LYS A 240 -12.94 11.08 -6.00
N ILE A 241 -11.95 10.29 -6.40
CA ILE A 241 -12.12 9.20 -7.35
C ILE A 241 -12.53 7.94 -6.58
N PRO A 242 -13.65 7.28 -6.96
CA PRO A 242 -14.08 6.04 -6.32
C PRO A 242 -12.97 5.01 -6.28
N LEU A 243 -12.85 4.32 -5.16
CA LEU A 243 -11.77 3.38 -4.89
C LEU A 243 -11.63 2.33 -5.99
N GLU A 244 -12.75 1.76 -6.43
CA GLU A 244 -12.82 0.75 -7.49
C GLU A 244 -12.22 1.25 -8.81
N LYS A 245 -12.40 2.54 -9.14
CA LYS A 245 -11.90 3.12 -10.39
C LYS A 245 -10.39 3.14 -10.46
N TRP A 246 -9.72 3.39 -9.35
CA TRP A 246 -8.25 3.35 -9.30
C TRP A 246 -7.67 1.99 -9.66
N PHE A 247 -8.42 0.91 -9.42
CA PHE A 247 -8.01 -0.46 -9.70
C PHE A 247 -8.51 -0.98 -11.07
N GLU A 248 -9.48 -0.28 -11.69
CA GLU A 248 -9.87 -0.51 -13.08
C GLU A 248 -8.88 0.14 -14.09
N GLU A 249 -8.07 1.09 -13.63
CA GLU A 249 -6.99 1.74 -14.41
C GLU A 249 -5.72 0.88 -14.46
N TYR A 250 -5.89 -0.42 -14.69
CA TYR A 250 -4.77 -1.32 -14.98
C TYR A 250 -4.41 -1.21 -16.47
N PRO A 251 -3.22 -0.70 -16.81
CA PRO A 251 -2.81 -0.67 -18.19
C PRO A 251 -2.45 -2.10 -18.67
N ARG A 252 -2.36 -2.30 -19.99
CA ARG A 252 -2.24 -3.61 -20.64
C ARG A 252 -0.96 -4.35 -20.24
N GLU A 253 -0.75 -5.56 -20.75
CA GLU A 253 0.37 -6.45 -20.40
C GLU A 253 1.76 -5.79 -20.48
N GLU A 254 1.95 -4.78 -21.34
CA GLU A 254 3.24 -4.10 -21.56
C GLU A 254 3.51 -2.93 -20.58
N ASP A 255 2.46 -2.31 -20.03
CA ASP A 255 2.59 -1.17 -19.12
C ASP A 255 2.47 -1.67 -17.67
N CYS A 256 3.56 -1.59 -16.92
CA CYS A 256 3.64 -2.18 -15.58
C CYS A 256 3.28 -1.20 -14.46
N ILE A 257 2.53 -0.11 -14.67
CA ILE A 257 2.34 0.92 -13.62
C ILE A 257 0.89 1.00 -13.18
N SER A 258 0.62 0.68 -11.91
CA SER A 258 -0.70 0.84 -11.29
C SER A 258 -0.80 2.17 -10.53
N PRO A 259 -1.92 2.92 -10.65
CA PRO A 259 -2.18 4.11 -9.85
C PRO A 259 -2.01 3.90 -8.35
N TRP A 260 -2.40 2.74 -7.84
CA TRP A 260 -2.25 2.38 -6.44
C TRP A 260 -0.81 2.16 -6.02
N VAL A 261 -0.03 1.54 -6.89
CA VAL A 261 1.39 1.29 -6.65
C VAL A 261 2.14 2.61 -6.56
N GLN A 262 1.92 3.52 -7.52
CA GLN A 262 2.52 4.86 -7.49
C GLN A 262 2.08 5.66 -6.26
N LEU A 263 0.78 5.64 -5.96
CA LEU A 263 0.19 6.33 -4.83
C LEU A 263 0.76 5.82 -3.49
N SER A 264 0.92 4.49 -3.34
CA SER A 264 1.51 3.87 -2.15
C SER A 264 2.97 4.26 -1.93
N VAL A 265 3.76 4.38 -3.00
CA VAL A 265 5.15 4.85 -2.91
C VAL A 265 5.22 6.32 -2.53
N LEU A 266 4.40 7.18 -3.16
CA LEU A 266 4.30 8.60 -2.78
C LEU A 266 3.92 8.77 -1.32
N TRP A 267 2.99 7.95 -0.82
CA TRP A 267 2.63 7.93 0.60
C TRP A 267 3.81 7.61 1.48
N LYS A 268 4.59 6.58 1.15
CA LYS A 268 5.76 6.23 1.96
C LYS A 268 6.77 7.36 2.06
N ILE A 269 6.98 8.10 0.97
CA ILE A 269 7.88 9.26 0.93
C ILE A 269 7.30 10.45 1.70
N THR A 270 5.99 10.65 1.62
CA THR A 270 5.32 11.81 2.23
C THR A 270 5.04 11.62 3.72
N GLU A 271 4.95 10.38 4.21
CA GLU A 271 4.79 10.02 5.64
C GLU A 271 5.93 10.58 6.51
N SER A 272 7.15 10.65 5.97
CA SER A 272 8.33 11.23 6.63
C SER A 272 8.31 12.76 6.75
N SER A 273 7.38 13.46 6.11
CA SER A 273 7.25 14.92 6.20
C SER A 273 6.00 15.34 6.98
N ARG A 274 6.16 16.29 7.92
CA ARG A 274 5.05 16.88 8.68
C ARG A 274 4.10 17.71 7.81
N ASP A 275 4.55 18.17 6.64
CA ASP A 275 3.81 19.10 5.78
C ASP A 275 2.67 18.44 4.97
N ASN A 276 2.45 17.12 5.15
CA ASN A 276 1.56 16.31 4.32
C ASN A 276 0.33 15.75 5.07
N GLU A 277 -0.18 16.48 6.06
CA GLU A 277 -1.36 16.07 6.85
C GLU A 277 -2.60 15.78 5.96
N HIS A 278 -2.79 16.55 4.89
CA HIS A 278 -3.87 16.34 3.92
C HIS A 278 -3.79 14.97 3.22
N ILE A 279 -2.59 14.45 2.99
CA ILE A 279 -2.36 13.12 2.39
C ILE A 279 -2.80 12.04 3.37
N LYS A 280 -2.42 12.16 4.66
CA LYS A 280 -2.84 11.23 5.72
C LYS A 280 -4.36 11.21 5.89
N ASN A 281 -5.01 12.37 5.89
CA ASN A 281 -6.47 12.47 5.98
C ASN A 281 -7.18 11.85 4.78
N THR A 282 -6.63 12.00 3.58
CA THR A 282 -7.14 11.39 2.36
C THR A 282 -7.01 9.87 2.42
N LEU A 283 -5.87 9.38 2.88
CA LEU A 283 -5.57 7.97 3.08
C LEU A 283 -6.48 7.29 4.09
N ASP A 284 -6.71 7.94 5.22
CA ASP A 284 -7.58 7.44 6.27
C ASP A 284 -9.00 7.27 5.73
N LYS A 285 -9.50 8.26 4.98
CA LYS A 285 -10.80 8.17 4.31
C LYS A 285 -10.87 7.02 3.31
N ILE A 286 -9.85 6.83 2.48
CA ILE A 286 -9.86 5.77 1.46
C ILE A 286 -9.81 4.39 2.10
N SER A 287 -8.95 4.19 3.10
CA SER A 287 -8.81 2.91 3.78
C SER A 287 -10.01 2.55 4.67
N GLY A 288 -10.82 3.53 5.06
CA GLY A 288 -12.12 3.33 5.73
C GLY A 288 -13.32 3.25 4.77
N ALA A 289 -13.12 3.40 3.46
CA ALA A 289 -14.21 3.41 2.51
C ALA A 289 -14.89 2.03 2.40
N ALA A 290 -16.22 2.02 2.40
CA ALA A 290 -16.99 0.80 2.19
C ALA A 290 -16.83 0.34 0.74
N LEU A 291 -16.20 -0.81 0.54
CA LEU A 291 -16.10 -1.45 -0.77
C LEU A 291 -17.49 -1.89 -1.20
N THR A 292 -17.95 -1.54 -2.40
CA THR A 292 -19.24 -2.01 -2.92
C THR A 292 -19.09 -3.26 -3.77
N LYS A 293 -18.00 -3.32 -4.53
CA LYS A 293 -17.60 -4.43 -5.42
C LYS A 293 -16.13 -4.80 -5.15
N PRO A 294 -15.66 -5.97 -5.59
CA PRO A 294 -14.24 -6.29 -5.50
C PRO A 294 -13.45 -5.29 -6.38
N PRO A 295 -12.60 -4.44 -5.79
CA PRO A 295 -11.88 -3.41 -6.52
C PRO A 295 -10.90 -3.97 -7.56
N PHE A 296 -10.30 -5.12 -7.27
CA PHE A 296 -9.35 -5.82 -8.13
C PHE A 296 -9.51 -7.33 -7.96
N SER A 297 -8.93 -8.06 -8.90
CA SER A 297 -8.78 -9.52 -8.86
C SER A 297 -7.53 -9.93 -8.07
N PRO A 298 -7.49 -11.13 -7.48
CA PRO A 298 -6.30 -11.67 -6.83
C PRO A 298 -5.07 -11.71 -7.74
N GLU A 299 -5.27 -11.91 -9.04
CA GLU A 299 -4.20 -11.89 -10.05
C GLU A 299 -3.56 -10.50 -10.15
N GLN A 300 -4.35 -9.43 -10.03
CA GLN A 300 -3.84 -8.06 -9.99
C GLN A 300 -3.03 -7.76 -8.71
N LEU A 301 -3.34 -8.40 -7.57
CA LEU A 301 -2.54 -8.23 -6.35
C LEU A 301 -1.10 -8.69 -6.53
N VAL A 302 -0.92 -9.83 -7.20
CA VAL A 302 0.38 -10.51 -7.34
C VAL A 302 1.14 -10.15 -8.61
N ARG A 303 0.48 -9.51 -9.58
CA ARG A 303 1.14 -9.01 -10.78
C ARG A 303 2.23 -7.99 -10.43
N LYS A 304 3.39 -8.14 -11.08
CA LYS A 304 4.50 -7.18 -10.93
C LYS A 304 4.12 -5.86 -11.57
N ASN A 305 4.37 -4.79 -10.83
CA ASN A 305 4.31 -3.42 -11.31
C ASN A 305 5.70 -2.78 -11.19
N THR A 306 5.92 -1.66 -11.86
CA THR A 306 7.10 -0.81 -11.78
C THR A 306 6.63 0.57 -11.36
N THR A 307 7.28 1.16 -10.36
CA THR A 307 6.98 2.54 -9.94
C THR A 307 8.04 3.46 -10.51
N LEU A 308 7.61 4.67 -10.86
CA LEU A 308 8.51 5.70 -11.38
C LEU A 308 8.76 6.70 -10.26
N MET A 309 9.90 6.51 -9.60
CA MET A 309 10.51 7.56 -8.78
C MET A 309 11.49 8.37 -9.64
N PRO A 310 11.81 9.62 -9.27
CA PRO A 310 12.82 10.40 -9.99
C PRO A 310 14.12 9.58 -10.08
N ASN A 311 14.45 9.11 -11.28
CA ASN A 311 15.66 8.36 -11.65
C ASN A 311 15.80 6.91 -11.17
N VAL A 312 14.76 6.28 -10.59
CA VAL A 312 14.82 4.87 -10.16
C VAL A 312 13.51 4.14 -10.46
N GLU A 313 13.61 3.03 -11.20
CA GLU A 313 12.52 2.08 -11.40
C GLU A 313 12.52 1.05 -10.27
N ILE A 314 11.39 0.94 -9.57
CA ILE A 314 11.22 0.00 -8.45
C ILE A 314 10.16 -1.02 -8.84
N PRO A 315 10.51 -2.29 -9.10
CA PRO A 315 9.53 -3.33 -9.30
C PRO A 315 8.86 -3.67 -7.95
N LEU A 316 7.53 -3.64 -7.88
CA LEU A 316 6.75 -4.08 -6.73
C LEU A 316 5.35 -4.57 -7.14
N THR A 317 4.78 -5.52 -6.40
CA THR A 317 3.41 -5.98 -6.62
C THR A 317 2.40 -5.08 -5.90
N LEU A 318 1.15 -5.02 -6.37
CA LEU A 318 0.12 -4.25 -5.64
C LEU A 318 -0.02 -4.72 -4.19
N LEU A 319 0.15 -6.02 -3.94
CA LEU A 319 0.20 -6.61 -2.61
C LEU A 319 1.30 -5.98 -1.74
N GLN A 320 2.54 -5.90 -2.25
CA GLN A 320 3.64 -5.23 -1.55
C GLN A 320 3.35 -3.75 -1.34
N ALA A 321 2.76 -3.07 -2.33
CA ALA A 321 2.43 -1.64 -2.24
C ALA A 321 1.48 -1.35 -1.08
N LEU A 322 0.39 -2.11 -1.00
CA LEU A 322 -0.63 -1.93 0.02
C LEU A 322 -0.07 -2.20 1.42
N THR A 323 0.86 -3.13 1.56
CA THR A 323 1.42 -3.47 2.88
C THR A 323 2.47 -2.46 3.37
N LEU A 324 2.96 -1.53 2.53
CA LEU A 324 3.97 -0.52 2.91
C LEU A 324 3.50 0.48 3.98
N SER A 325 2.19 0.57 4.22
CA SER A 325 1.60 1.54 5.17
C SER A 325 0.44 0.93 5.96
N PRO A 326 0.16 1.42 7.19
CA PRO A 326 -0.96 0.93 8.00
C PRO A 326 -2.33 1.11 7.32
N TYR A 327 -2.49 2.18 6.53
CA TYR A 327 -3.72 2.46 5.79
C TYR A 327 -3.96 1.44 4.66
N GLY A 328 -2.90 1.10 3.92
CA GLY A 328 -2.99 0.09 2.87
C GLY A 328 -3.21 -1.31 3.45
N CYS A 329 -2.60 -1.64 4.60
CA CYS A 329 -2.90 -2.86 5.34
C CYS A 329 -4.37 -2.92 5.76
N ARG A 330 -4.91 -1.83 6.31
CA ARG A 330 -6.33 -1.73 6.69
C ARG A 330 -7.26 -1.93 5.49
N LEU A 331 -6.93 -1.33 4.36
CA LEU A 331 -7.69 -1.51 3.11
C LEU A 331 -7.66 -2.98 2.65
N LEU A 332 -6.47 -3.59 2.63
CA LEU A 332 -6.31 -5.00 2.28
C LEU A 332 -7.09 -5.91 3.24
N GLN A 333 -7.08 -5.59 4.54
CA GLN A 333 -7.83 -6.31 5.57
C GLN A 333 -9.34 -6.26 5.29
N ASN A 334 -9.87 -5.06 5.06
CA ASN A 334 -11.28 -4.84 4.79
C ASN A 334 -11.73 -5.57 3.52
N TYR A 335 -10.88 -5.58 2.49
CA TYR A 335 -11.12 -6.30 1.25
C TYR A 335 -11.17 -7.83 1.47
N LEU A 336 -10.14 -8.40 2.11
CA LEU A 336 -10.05 -9.84 2.31
C LEU A 336 -11.06 -10.38 3.34
N ASN A 337 -11.53 -9.54 4.27
CA ASN A 337 -12.64 -9.89 5.16
C ASN A 337 -13.98 -9.89 4.44
N LYS A 338 -14.17 -8.98 3.48
CA LYS A 338 -15.39 -8.92 2.68
C LYS A 338 -15.44 -10.05 1.64
N TYR A 339 -14.31 -10.44 1.08
CA TYR A 339 -14.17 -11.46 0.04
C TYR A 339 -13.19 -12.57 0.46
N PRO A 340 -13.57 -13.41 1.46
CA PRO A 340 -12.67 -14.39 2.05
C PRO A 340 -12.21 -15.49 1.08
N GLU A 341 -12.93 -15.74 -0.01
CA GLU A 341 -12.54 -16.66 -1.07
C GLU A 341 -11.27 -16.24 -1.82
N PHE A 342 -10.89 -14.97 -1.73
CA PHE A 342 -9.69 -14.46 -2.39
C PHE A 342 -8.41 -14.80 -1.65
N TRP A 343 -8.47 -15.12 -0.35
CA TRP A 343 -7.32 -15.63 0.38
C TRP A 343 -6.70 -16.84 -0.32
N ALA A 344 -7.51 -17.81 -0.72
CA ALA A 344 -7.05 -19.04 -1.36
C ALA A 344 -6.44 -18.82 -2.76
N LYS A 345 -6.69 -17.66 -3.37
CA LYS A 345 -6.19 -17.32 -4.71
C LYS A 345 -4.85 -16.58 -4.68
N ILE A 346 -4.40 -16.12 -3.51
CA ILE A 346 -3.11 -15.46 -3.36
C ILE A 346 -2.09 -16.52 -2.92
N PRO A 347 -1.11 -16.90 -3.77
CA PRO A 347 -0.14 -17.91 -3.41
C PRO A 347 0.80 -17.41 -2.30
N VAL A 348 1.23 -18.33 -1.41
CA VAL A 348 2.20 -18.04 -0.33
C VAL A 348 3.48 -17.38 -0.88
N SER A 349 3.93 -17.79 -2.07
CA SER A 349 5.12 -17.22 -2.71
C SER A 349 5.01 -15.72 -2.99
N ALA A 350 3.80 -15.19 -3.25
CA ALA A 350 3.62 -13.76 -3.52
C ALA A 350 3.76 -12.92 -2.24
N TRP A 351 3.39 -13.48 -1.09
CA TRP A 351 3.58 -12.84 0.21
C TRP A 351 5.07 -12.73 0.58
N LEU A 352 5.86 -13.73 0.17
CA LEU A 352 7.27 -13.88 0.49
C LEU A 352 8.22 -13.33 -0.60
N GLU A 353 7.70 -12.83 -1.71
CA GLU A 353 8.53 -12.37 -2.82
C GLU A 353 9.39 -11.18 -2.39
N ILE A 354 10.69 -11.25 -2.66
CA ILE A 354 11.66 -10.19 -2.37
C ILE A 354 12.33 -9.73 -3.66
N GLN A 355 12.28 -8.43 -3.96
CA GLN A 355 12.89 -7.87 -5.16
C GLN A 355 14.34 -7.43 -4.85
N GLN A 356 15.30 -8.28 -5.21
CA GLN A 356 16.73 -8.08 -4.89
C GLN A 356 17.33 -6.76 -5.43
N LYS A 357 16.84 -6.25 -6.55
CA LYS A 357 17.39 -5.05 -7.20
C LYS A 357 17.04 -3.73 -6.48
N ALA A 358 15.98 -3.71 -5.67
CA ALA A 358 15.43 -2.46 -5.14
C ALA A 358 15.29 -2.42 -3.61
N TRP A 359 15.85 -3.39 -2.87
CA TRP A 359 15.72 -3.48 -1.41
C TRP A 359 14.25 -3.46 -0.93
N VAL A 360 13.32 -3.90 -1.79
CA VAL A 360 11.88 -3.95 -1.46
C VAL A 360 11.66 -5.16 -0.57
N ILE A 361 11.30 -4.89 0.68
CA ILE A 361 10.89 -5.87 1.69
C ILE A 361 9.65 -6.65 1.23
N SER A 362 9.54 -7.90 1.65
CA SER A 362 8.40 -8.75 1.28
C SER A 362 7.07 -8.20 1.82
N ALA A 363 5.95 -8.63 1.24
CA ALA A 363 4.64 -8.19 1.72
C ALA A 363 4.37 -8.67 3.16
N VAL A 364 4.89 -9.83 3.56
CA VAL A 364 4.84 -10.30 4.95
C VAL A 364 5.64 -9.38 5.86
N GLU A 365 6.88 -9.02 5.51
CA GLU A 365 7.68 -8.08 6.32
C GLU A 365 6.97 -6.75 6.50
N CYS A 366 6.41 -6.22 5.42
CA CYS A 366 5.58 -5.03 5.44
C CYS A 366 4.35 -5.16 6.36
N LEU A 367 3.63 -6.29 6.31
CA LEU A 367 2.48 -6.54 7.20
C LEU A 367 2.91 -6.52 8.66
N ILE A 368 4.02 -7.17 9.00
CA ILE A 368 4.47 -7.22 10.39
C ILE A 368 4.84 -5.83 10.92
N LEU A 369 5.35 -4.94 10.06
CA LEU A 369 5.67 -3.56 10.46
C LEU A 369 4.45 -2.65 10.56
N ASN A 370 3.39 -2.92 9.79
CA ASN A 370 2.31 -1.95 9.58
C ASN A 370 0.94 -2.42 10.09
N SER A 371 0.76 -3.68 10.47
CA SER A 371 -0.54 -4.19 10.92
C SER A 371 -0.48 -5.46 11.77
N SER A 372 -0.67 -5.28 13.08
CA SER A 372 -0.79 -6.39 14.02
C SER A 372 -2.13 -7.14 13.92
N GLY A 373 -3.25 -6.41 13.82
CA GLY A 373 -4.57 -7.02 13.73
C GLY A 373 -4.83 -7.80 12.43
N PHE A 374 -4.09 -7.51 11.34
CA PHE A 374 -4.16 -8.30 10.11
C PHE A 374 -3.48 -9.65 10.28
N LEU A 375 -2.39 -9.71 11.04
CA LEU A 375 -1.57 -10.92 11.16
C LEU A 375 -2.26 -12.04 11.91
N ASP A 376 -3.15 -11.74 12.86
CA ASP A 376 -3.97 -12.77 13.51
C ASP A 376 -4.86 -13.51 12.50
N GLN A 377 -5.46 -12.78 11.56
CA GLN A 377 -6.23 -13.39 10.46
C GLN A 377 -5.33 -14.14 9.48
N PHE A 378 -4.10 -13.66 9.29
CA PHE A 378 -3.11 -14.26 8.40
C PHE A 378 -2.69 -15.65 8.87
N ILE A 379 -2.51 -15.82 10.18
CA ILE A 379 -2.13 -17.08 10.85
C ILE A 379 -3.13 -18.20 10.53
N ASP A 380 -4.42 -17.93 10.64
CA ASP A 380 -5.46 -18.92 10.41
C ASP A 380 -5.61 -19.31 8.93
N ARG A 381 -5.28 -18.39 8.02
CA ARG A 381 -5.48 -18.56 6.57
C ARG A 381 -4.30 -19.23 5.88
N TYR A 382 -3.09 -19.15 6.45
CA TYR A 382 -1.89 -19.79 5.91
C TYR A 382 -1.14 -20.61 6.98
N PRO A 383 -1.65 -21.79 7.35
CA PRO A 383 -1.03 -22.61 8.39
C PRO A 383 0.37 -23.13 8.02
N ASP A 384 0.67 -23.27 6.72
CA ASP A 384 1.96 -23.76 6.21
C ASP A 384 3.00 -22.64 6.02
N LEU A 385 2.60 -21.38 6.17
CA LEU A 385 3.48 -20.21 6.03
C LEU A 385 4.77 -20.31 6.86
N PRO A 386 4.77 -20.83 8.12
CA PRO A 386 5.99 -20.95 8.91
C PRO A 386 7.08 -21.77 8.21
N TYR A 387 6.71 -22.77 7.42
CA TYR A 387 7.65 -23.62 6.69
C TYR A 387 8.07 -23.02 5.35
N ALA A 388 7.32 -22.04 4.84
CA ALA A 388 7.64 -21.33 3.60
C ALA A 388 8.51 -20.08 3.82
N ILE A 389 8.43 -19.44 5.00
CA ILE A 389 9.19 -18.22 5.31
C ILE A 389 10.70 -18.51 5.25
N PRO A 390 11.46 -17.87 4.33
CA PRO A 390 12.91 -18.01 4.33
C PRO A 390 13.51 -17.36 5.58
N PRO A 391 14.49 -17.99 6.24
CA PRO A 391 15.14 -17.44 7.44
C PRO A 391 15.70 -16.04 7.28
N SER A 392 16.10 -15.69 6.05
CA SER A 392 16.61 -14.35 5.71
C SER A 392 15.60 -13.23 5.99
N ILE A 393 14.29 -13.49 6.00
CA ILE A 393 13.27 -12.49 6.34
C ILE A 393 13.41 -12.02 7.80
N LEU A 394 13.80 -12.93 8.70
CA LEU A 394 13.94 -12.63 10.13
C LEU A 394 15.28 -11.96 10.47
N SER A 395 16.28 -12.07 9.59
CA SER A 395 17.65 -11.60 9.85
C SER A 395 18.12 -10.45 8.93
N ARG A 396 17.42 -10.17 7.82
CA ARG A 396 17.85 -9.17 6.80
C ARG A 396 18.00 -7.76 7.34
N ASN A 397 17.12 -7.36 8.25
CA ASN A 397 17.18 -6.07 8.92
C ASN A 397 17.04 -6.29 10.43
N ASN A 398 18.15 -6.17 11.16
CA ASN A 398 18.18 -6.30 12.62
C ASN A 398 17.15 -5.39 13.35
N SER A 399 16.65 -4.34 12.66
CA SER A 399 15.56 -3.50 13.16
C SER A 399 14.22 -4.24 13.26
N HIS A 400 13.92 -5.19 12.37
CA HIS A 400 12.61 -5.84 12.30
C HIS A 400 12.41 -6.82 13.46
N LEU A 401 13.40 -7.67 13.74
CA LEU A 401 13.36 -8.57 14.90
C LEU A 401 13.17 -7.78 16.20
N LEU A 402 13.89 -6.66 16.35
CA LEU A 402 13.74 -5.78 17.51
C LEU A 402 12.35 -5.14 17.57
N THR A 403 11.83 -4.62 16.46
CA THR A 403 10.45 -4.08 16.38
C THR A 403 9.42 -5.13 16.80
N PHE A 404 9.57 -6.37 16.35
CA PHE A 404 8.67 -7.47 16.73
C PHE A 404 8.69 -7.75 18.23
N CYS A 405 9.86 -7.62 18.87
CA CYS A 405 10.00 -7.84 20.30
C CYS A 405 9.44 -6.68 21.14
N VAL A 406 9.59 -5.44 20.67
CA VAL A 406 9.06 -4.24 21.34
C VAL A 406 7.53 -4.23 21.33
N GLU A 407 6.91 -4.70 20.25
CA GLU A 407 5.45 -4.66 20.05
C GLU A 407 4.73 -5.94 20.53
N GLU A 408 5.44 -6.89 21.15
CA GLU A 408 4.89 -8.16 21.66
C GLU A 408 4.07 -8.96 20.62
N HIS A 409 4.54 -8.99 19.38
CA HIS A 409 3.72 -9.43 18.26
C HIS A 409 3.38 -10.95 18.31
N PRO A 410 2.08 -11.35 18.40
CA PRO A 410 1.68 -12.77 18.47
C PRO A 410 2.17 -13.62 17.30
N PHE A 411 2.17 -13.04 16.10
CA PHE A 411 2.73 -13.63 14.89
C PHE A 411 4.15 -14.20 15.05
N PHE A 412 5.05 -13.50 15.73
CA PHE A 412 6.43 -13.96 15.86
C PHE A 412 6.52 -15.18 16.79
N ILE A 413 5.79 -15.17 17.89
CA ILE A 413 5.66 -16.32 18.80
C ILE A 413 5.08 -17.51 18.05
N TRP A 414 3.99 -17.31 17.30
CA TRP A 414 3.37 -18.34 16.49
C TRP A 414 4.35 -18.93 15.46
N LEU A 415 5.07 -18.07 14.74
CA LEU A 415 6.02 -18.46 13.69
C LEU A 415 7.12 -19.38 14.23
N LEU A 416 7.79 -18.98 15.31
CA LEU A 416 8.88 -19.76 15.91
C LEU A 416 8.37 -21.01 16.64
N THR A 417 7.16 -20.98 17.18
CA THR A 417 6.56 -22.17 17.81
C THR A 417 6.17 -23.22 16.76
N LYS A 418 5.68 -22.78 15.60
CA LYS A 418 5.29 -23.67 14.50
C LYS A 418 6.48 -24.20 13.71
N ASN A 419 7.49 -23.37 13.49
CA ASN A 419 8.72 -23.80 12.83
C ASN A 419 9.96 -23.42 13.67
N PRO A 420 10.29 -24.24 14.69
CA PRO A 420 11.47 -24.02 15.53
C PRO A 420 12.80 -24.07 14.76
N ASP A 421 12.85 -24.73 13.60
CA ASP A 421 14.07 -24.83 12.80
C ASP A 421 14.51 -23.46 12.24
N LEU A 422 13.60 -22.47 12.20
CA LEU A 422 13.94 -21.08 11.89
C LEU A 422 14.93 -20.48 12.90
N ILE A 423 14.92 -20.95 14.16
CA ILE A 423 15.79 -20.45 15.23
C ILE A 423 17.26 -20.68 14.87
N ASP A 424 17.59 -21.86 14.33
CA ASP A 424 18.95 -22.21 13.91
C ASP A 424 19.43 -21.42 12.70
N ALA A 425 18.49 -20.99 11.86
CA ALA A 425 18.79 -20.27 10.63
C ALA A 425 18.88 -18.73 10.81
N ILE A 426 18.45 -18.20 11.96
CA ILE A 426 18.65 -16.79 12.31
C ILE A 426 20.10 -16.60 12.77
N ALA A 427 20.80 -15.66 12.11
CA ALA A 427 22.18 -15.34 12.46
C ALA A 427 22.30 -14.93 13.94
N PRO A 428 23.30 -15.42 14.69
CA PRO A 428 23.43 -15.15 16.12
C PRO A 428 23.42 -13.65 16.45
N THR A 429 24.07 -12.85 15.62
CA THR A 429 24.13 -11.39 15.77
C THR A 429 22.76 -10.71 15.75
N ALA A 430 21.76 -11.28 15.06
CA ALA A 430 20.43 -10.68 15.01
C ALA A 430 19.76 -10.64 16.39
N TRP A 431 20.03 -11.62 17.26
CA TRP A 431 19.46 -11.69 18.61
C TRP A 431 19.99 -10.61 19.55
N PHE A 432 21.22 -10.15 19.35
CA PHE A 432 21.92 -9.25 20.29
C PHE A 432 22.44 -7.94 19.70
N LYS A 433 22.27 -7.69 18.40
CA LYS A 433 22.69 -6.41 17.83
C LYS A 433 21.84 -5.28 18.42
N SER A 434 22.52 -4.29 18.99
CA SER A 434 21.87 -3.13 19.59
C SER A 434 21.08 -2.32 18.55
N GLY A 435 19.82 -2.02 18.84
CA GLY A 435 18.97 -1.15 18.02
C GLY A 435 18.39 0.02 18.83
N PHE A 436 17.07 0.23 18.75
CA PHE A 436 16.34 1.30 19.43
C PHE A 436 16.75 1.43 20.90
N ALA A 437 17.10 2.64 21.37
CA ALA A 437 17.54 2.93 22.74
C ALA A 437 18.70 2.05 23.26
N LYS A 438 19.58 1.56 22.37
CA LYS A 438 20.64 0.57 22.69
C LYS A 438 20.09 -0.75 23.28
N SER A 439 18.81 -1.04 23.07
CA SER A 439 18.19 -2.31 23.46
C SER A 439 18.48 -3.41 22.45
N THR A 440 18.22 -4.65 22.85
CA THR A 440 18.39 -5.86 22.02
C THR A 440 17.09 -6.68 22.03
N PRO A 441 16.81 -7.49 20.99
CA PRO A 441 15.69 -8.44 21.02
C PRO A 441 15.66 -9.29 22.29
N LEU A 442 16.83 -9.79 22.73
CA LEU A 442 16.98 -10.54 23.98
C LEU A 442 16.50 -9.78 25.22
N TYR A 443 16.82 -8.48 25.31
CA TYR A 443 16.32 -7.65 26.41
C TYR A 443 14.79 -7.65 26.43
N TRP A 444 14.15 -7.39 25.29
CA TRP A 444 12.69 -7.29 25.22
C TRP A 444 11.99 -8.61 25.50
N PHE A 445 12.52 -9.74 25.04
CA PHE A 445 11.99 -11.06 25.42
C PHE A 445 12.02 -11.28 26.93
N SER A 446 13.00 -10.74 27.65
CA SER A 446 13.03 -10.86 29.11
C SER A 446 11.94 -10.06 29.82
N THR A 447 11.40 -9.00 29.19
CA THR A 447 10.48 -8.07 29.87
C THR A 447 9.05 -8.60 30.04
N THR A 448 8.63 -9.59 29.26
CA THR A 448 7.23 -10.05 29.20
C THR A 448 7.12 -11.56 29.45
N PRO A 449 6.02 -12.06 30.06
CA PRO A 449 5.87 -13.50 30.31
C PRO A 449 5.95 -14.36 29.03
N GLN A 450 5.28 -13.92 27.96
CA GLN A 450 5.30 -14.60 26.66
C GLN A 450 6.68 -14.55 26.02
N GLY A 451 7.37 -13.41 26.11
CA GLY A 451 8.73 -13.26 25.63
C GLY A 451 9.71 -14.20 26.35
N ARG A 452 9.55 -14.39 27.67
CA ARG A 452 10.39 -15.30 28.46
C ARG A 452 10.18 -16.75 28.08
N GLN A 453 8.92 -17.17 27.85
CA GLN A 453 8.63 -18.50 27.33
C GLN A 453 9.26 -18.73 25.95
N LEU A 454 9.19 -17.73 25.07
CA LEU A 454 9.83 -17.81 23.76
C LEU A 454 11.36 -17.88 23.87
N LEU A 455 11.96 -17.12 24.80
CA LEU A 455 13.40 -17.18 25.05
C LEU A 455 13.83 -18.57 25.55
N ILE A 456 13.03 -19.25 26.37
CA ILE A 456 13.29 -20.65 26.77
C ILE A 456 13.32 -21.53 25.53
N LEU A 457 12.28 -21.44 24.68
CA LEU A 457 12.20 -22.22 23.45
C LEU A 457 13.43 -21.98 22.54
N ILE A 458 13.84 -20.72 22.38
CA ILE A 458 15.01 -20.33 21.58
C ILE A 458 16.29 -20.97 22.11
N LEU A 459 16.56 -20.86 23.41
CA LEU A 459 17.79 -21.38 24.02
C LEU A 459 17.80 -22.90 24.13
N GLU A 460 16.65 -23.53 24.31
CA GLU A 460 16.54 -25.00 24.33
C GLU A 460 16.73 -25.60 22.94
N LYS A 461 16.25 -24.92 21.88
CA LYS A 461 16.43 -25.37 20.50
C LYS A 461 17.84 -25.13 19.98
N ASN A 462 18.41 -23.98 20.30
CA ASN A 462 19.75 -23.63 19.89
C ASN A 462 20.63 -23.28 21.11
N PRO A 463 21.09 -24.28 21.88
CA PRO A 463 21.89 -24.05 23.08
C PRO A 463 23.24 -23.38 22.77
N LYS A 464 23.74 -23.53 21.54
CA LYS A 464 24.97 -22.88 21.08
C LYS A 464 24.83 -21.35 21.04
N LEU A 465 23.61 -20.80 20.97
CA LEU A 465 23.39 -19.36 21.06
C LEU A 465 23.89 -18.77 22.39
N ILE A 466 23.80 -19.54 23.49
CA ILE A 466 24.25 -19.08 24.82
C ILE A 466 25.72 -18.67 24.78
N ASP A 467 26.56 -19.42 24.06
CA ASP A 467 27.99 -19.15 23.90
C ASP A 467 28.30 -18.12 22.80
N GLN A 468 27.44 -18.03 21.79
CA GLN A 468 27.61 -17.08 20.68
C GLN A 468 27.18 -15.65 21.03
N ILE A 469 26.30 -15.50 22.02
CA ILE A 469 25.89 -14.19 22.54
C ILE A 469 27.00 -13.65 23.46
N PRO A 470 27.55 -12.44 23.18
CA PRO A 470 28.59 -11.86 24.03
C PRO A 470 28.13 -11.72 25.48
N ALA A 471 28.97 -12.11 26.44
CA ALA A 471 28.62 -12.16 27.86
C ALA A 471 27.99 -10.86 28.39
N HIS A 472 28.52 -9.70 27.99
CA HIS A 472 27.99 -8.39 28.39
C HIS A 472 26.54 -8.13 27.90
N THR A 473 26.08 -8.82 26.85
CA THR A 473 24.71 -8.69 26.33
C THR A 473 23.69 -9.18 27.35
N TRP A 474 23.97 -10.27 28.05
CA TRP A 474 23.11 -10.83 29.11
C TRP A 474 22.95 -9.88 30.31
N LEU A 475 23.84 -8.89 30.41
CA LEU A 475 23.87 -7.88 31.48
C LEU A 475 23.37 -6.51 30.98
N THR A 476 22.86 -6.43 29.74
CA THR A 476 22.43 -5.16 29.14
C THR A 476 21.36 -4.48 29.99
N ARG A 477 21.54 -3.16 30.19
CA ARG A 477 20.54 -2.25 30.75
C ARG A 477 20.15 -1.25 29.68
N VAL A 478 18.85 -1.05 29.47
CA VAL A 478 18.37 -0.04 28.53
C VAL A 478 18.53 1.35 29.15
N ALA A 479 19.30 2.21 28.48
CA ALA A 479 19.52 3.58 28.90
C ALA A 479 18.50 4.51 28.21
N GLY A 480 17.67 5.17 29.00
CA GLY A 480 16.57 6.05 28.55
C GLY A 480 15.21 5.50 28.95
N THR A 481 14.21 6.38 29.06
CA THR A 481 12.81 6.02 29.39
C THR A 481 12.14 5.39 28.17
N PRO A 482 11.93 4.06 28.13
CA PRO A 482 10.96 3.50 27.20
C PRO A 482 9.59 4.01 27.66
N GLN A 483 8.70 4.36 26.74
CA GLN A 483 7.39 4.96 27.02
C GLN A 483 6.48 4.15 27.99
N ASN A 484 6.92 2.97 28.45
CA ASN A 484 6.14 2.01 29.25
C ASN A 484 6.71 1.73 30.66
N GLY A 485 7.62 2.56 31.20
CA GLY A 485 8.15 2.36 32.58
C GLY A 485 9.14 1.20 32.74
N VAL A 486 9.62 0.63 31.63
CA VAL A 486 10.55 -0.51 31.56
C VAL A 486 12.03 -0.10 31.75
N GLY A 487 12.33 1.20 31.79
CA GLY A 487 13.69 1.73 31.84
C GLY A 487 14.36 1.56 33.21
N ASN A 488 15.62 1.13 33.21
CA ASN A 488 16.53 0.93 34.37
C ASN A 488 16.56 -0.47 35.03
N LYS A 489 15.81 -1.47 34.56
CA LYS A 489 15.97 -2.86 35.02
C LYS A 489 16.93 -3.64 34.09
N SER A 490 17.72 -4.55 34.65
CA SER A 490 18.54 -5.51 33.88
C SER A 490 17.73 -6.76 33.50
N ILE A 491 18.19 -7.53 32.51
CA ILE A 491 17.61 -8.84 32.16
C ILE A 491 17.50 -9.73 33.41
N VAL A 492 18.56 -9.79 34.22
CA VAL A 492 18.60 -10.55 35.48
C VAL A 492 17.46 -10.14 36.42
N CYS A 493 17.20 -8.84 36.55
CA CYS A 493 16.10 -8.34 37.39
C CYS A 493 14.74 -8.85 36.91
N TRP A 494 14.51 -8.90 35.59
CA TRP A 494 13.26 -9.41 35.02
C TRP A 494 13.10 -10.92 35.20
N LEU A 495 14.17 -11.69 35.02
CA LEU A 495 14.13 -13.15 35.19
C LEU A 495 13.92 -13.57 36.64
N LEU A 496 14.46 -12.81 37.61
CA LEU A 496 14.29 -13.12 39.03
C LEU A 496 12.88 -12.80 39.57
N GLN A 497 12.16 -11.87 38.94
CA GLN A 497 10.79 -11.45 39.33
C GLN A 497 9.70 -12.43 38.92
N ASP A 498 10.02 -13.45 38.10
CA ASP A 498 9.04 -14.39 37.60
C ASP A 498 9.54 -15.84 37.73
N LYS A 499 8.88 -16.61 38.60
CA LYS A 499 9.20 -18.03 38.85
C LYS A 499 9.14 -18.88 37.58
N ALA A 500 8.28 -18.55 36.62
CA ALA A 500 8.22 -19.27 35.34
C ALA A 500 9.53 -19.14 34.53
N SER A 501 10.35 -18.16 34.87
CA SER A 501 11.58 -17.80 34.17
C SER A 501 12.83 -18.38 34.83
N TYR A 502 12.70 -19.05 35.98
CA TYR A 502 13.83 -19.63 36.68
C TYR A 502 14.53 -20.73 35.86
N ARG A 503 13.81 -21.38 34.93
CA ARG A 503 14.41 -22.25 33.93
C ARG A 503 15.48 -21.55 33.07
N LEU A 504 15.27 -20.27 32.71
CA LEU A 504 16.26 -19.47 31.99
C LEU A 504 17.49 -19.20 32.85
N LEU A 505 17.30 -19.00 34.15
CA LEU A 505 18.41 -18.80 35.08
C LEU A 505 19.30 -20.04 35.15
N ASP A 506 18.73 -21.25 35.17
CA ASP A 506 19.51 -22.49 35.08
C ASP A 506 20.34 -22.54 33.79
N LEU A 507 19.72 -22.26 32.64
CA LEU A 507 20.38 -22.29 31.33
C LEU A 507 21.51 -21.25 31.23
N LEU A 508 21.35 -20.10 31.89
CA LEU A 508 22.27 -18.97 31.80
C LEU A 508 23.22 -18.85 33.00
N ALA A 509 23.22 -19.82 33.92
CA ALA A 509 23.98 -19.74 35.17
C ALA A 509 25.46 -19.37 34.96
N ASP A 510 26.12 -20.06 34.03
CA ASP A 510 27.54 -19.86 33.72
C ASP A 510 27.82 -18.50 33.06
N LYS A 511 26.82 -17.86 32.46
CA LYS A 511 26.95 -16.52 31.84
C LYS A 511 26.58 -15.38 32.79
N LEU A 512 25.82 -15.66 33.86
CA LEU A 512 25.30 -14.64 34.76
C LEU A 512 26.06 -14.58 36.08
N ILE A 513 26.40 -15.72 36.69
CA ILE A 513 26.94 -15.81 38.06
C ILE A 513 28.34 -15.22 38.16
N ASP A 514 29.19 -15.50 37.17
CA ASP A 514 30.60 -15.10 37.19
C ASP A 514 30.85 -13.61 36.92
N PRO A 515 30.18 -12.99 35.94
CA PRO A 515 30.47 -11.59 35.60
C PRO A 515 29.99 -10.54 36.59
N LEU A 516 29.01 -10.87 37.45
CA LEU A 516 28.41 -9.94 38.41
C LEU A 516 29.14 -10.01 39.76
N SER A 517 29.41 -8.84 40.34
CA SER A 517 29.96 -8.73 41.68
C SER A 517 28.92 -9.05 42.77
N MET A 518 29.39 -9.29 43.99
CA MET A 518 28.52 -9.55 45.14
C MET A 518 27.51 -8.42 45.37
N ASP A 519 27.96 -7.17 45.33
CA ASP A 519 27.10 -6.00 45.54
C ASP A 519 26.00 -5.89 44.47
N GLU A 520 26.32 -6.24 43.22
CA GLU A 520 25.34 -6.28 42.14
C GLU A 520 24.32 -7.39 42.31
N TRP A 521 24.77 -8.59 42.75
CA TRP A 521 23.86 -9.68 43.09
C TRP A 521 22.95 -9.33 44.25
N TYR A 522 23.49 -8.71 45.30
CA TYR A 522 22.70 -8.25 46.44
C TYR A 522 21.63 -7.24 45.99
N ALA A 523 21.99 -6.27 45.15
CA ALA A 523 21.05 -5.29 44.61
C ALA A 523 19.94 -5.94 43.75
N HIS A 524 20.24 -7.02 43.02
CA HIS A 524 19.25 -7.74 42.22
C HIS A 524 18.35 -8.68 43.04
N LEU A 525 18.88 -9.31 44.09
CA LEU A 525 18.16 -10.28 44.91
C LEU A 525 17.34 -9.64 46.03
N ALA A 526 17.83 -8.57 46.65
CA ALA A 526 17.17 -7.94 47.81
C ALA A 526 15.67 -7.59 47.59
N PRO A 527 15.23 -7.11 46.40
CA PRO A 527 13.82 -6.84 46.14
C PRO A 527 12.93 -8.08 46.02
N VAL A 528 13.50 -9.23 45.65
CA VAL A 528 12.78 -10.47 45.30
C VAL A 528 13.06 -11.64 46.26
N ILE A 529 13.90 -11.42 47.26
CA ILE A 529 14.41 -12.47 48.15
C ILE A 529 13.30 -13.25 48.84
N ALA A 530 12.21 -12.59 49.24
CA ALA A 530 11.07 -13.24 49.88
C ALA A 530 10.34 -14.23 48.94
N GLU A 531 10.24 -13.90 47.65
CA GLU A 531 9.61 -14.74 46.64
C GLU A 531 10.46 -15.98 46.36
N ILE A 532 11.79 -15.80 46.33
CA ILE A 532 12.78 -16.87 46.20
C ILE A 532 12.71 -17.79 47.42
N THR A 533 12.67 -17.25 48.64
CA THR A 533 12.50 -18.04 49.88
C THR A 533 11.24 -18.89 49.80
N THR A 534 10.12 -18.30 49.40
CA THR A 534 8.83 -19.03 49.27
C THR A 534 8.93 -20.15 48.23
N PHE A 535 9.61 -19.90 47.10
CA PHE A 535 9.85 -20.90 46.07
C PHE A 535 10.67 -22.08 46.61
N LEU A 536 11.80 -21.81 47.28
CA LEU A 536 12.68 -22.84 47.85
C LEU A 536 12.00 -23.64 48.98
N GLN A 537 11.18 -22.98 49.81
CA GLN A 537 10.35 -23.66 50.81
C GLN A 537 9.36 -24.64 50.16
N GLY A 538 8.72 -24.25 49.06
CA GLY A 538 7.83 -25.13 48.30
C GLY A 538 8.53 -26.41 47.83
N ILE A 539 9.75 -26.26 47.30
CA ILE A 539 10.61 -27.39 46.88
C ILE A 539 10.95 -28.29 48.08
N ALA A 540 11.35 -27.69 49.20
CA ALA A 540 11.74 -28.43 50.40
C ALA A 540 10.59 -29.28 50.98
N CYS A 541 9.34 -28.83 50.79
CA CYS A 541 8.13 -29.52 51.23
C CYS A 541 7.63 -30.60 50.26
N GLN A 542 7.86 -30.45 48.95
CA GLN A 542 7.26 -31.32 47.91
C GLN A 542 8.19 -32.44 47.39
N SER A 543 9.41 -32.56 47.94
CA SER A 543 10.41 -33.59 47.59
C SER A 543 10.64 -33.71 46.07
N GLY A 544 11.41 -32.80 45.50
CA GLY A 544 11.85 -32.92 44.11
C GLY A 544 12.58 -31.70 43.58
N SER A 545 13.46 -31.93 42.61
CA SER A 545 14.14 -30.89 41.82
C SER A 545 13.11 -30.02 41.08
N ALA A 546 13.37 -28.71 40.97
CA ALA A 546 12.54 -27.77 40.22
C ALA A 546 13.40 -26.83 39.36
N PRO A 547 12.89 -26.34 38.22
CA PRO A 547 13.58 -25.36 37.40
C PRO A 547 13.94 -24.11 38.22
N GLY A 548 15.20 -23.70 38.18
CA GLY A 548 15.78 -22.62 38.99
C GLY A 548 16.67 -23.09 40.12
N LEU A 549 16.48 -24.32 40.60
CA LEU A 549 17.20 -24.79 41.77
C LEU A 549 18.71 -24.88 41.51
N ASP A 550 19.12 -25.33 40.32
CA ASP A 550 20.55 -25.43 39.95
C ASP A 550 21.21 -24.05 39.95
N PHE A 551 20.54 -23.04 39.37
CA PHE A 551 21.04 -21.67 39.39
C PHE A 551 21.24 -21.15 40.83
N PHE A 552 20.23 -21.25 41.70
CA PHE A 552 20.34 -20.74 43.06
C PHE A 552 21.39 -21.50 43.87
N MET A 553 21.51 -22.82 43.67
CA MET A 553 22.55 -23.63 44.30
C MET A 553 23.94 -23.16 43.88
N ARG A 554 24.20 -22.97 42.59
CA ARG A 554 25.50 -22.47 42.10
C ARG A 554 25.79 -21.05 42.59
N LEU A 555 24.78 -20.18 42.59
CA LEU A 555 24.92 -18.79 43.02
C LEU A 555 25.30 -18.69 44.50
N PHE A 556 24.63 -19.45 45.36
CA PHE A 556 24.90 -19.46 46.80
C PHE A 556 26.11 -20.35 47.17
N ASP A 557 26.48 -21.36 46.37
CA ASP A 557 27.76 -22.04 46.54
C ASP A 557 28.93 -21.07 46.31
N LYS A 558 28.79 -20.13 45.37
CA LYS A 558 29.80 -19.12 45.07
C LYS A 558 29.81 -17.95 46.07
N TRP A 559 28.65 -17.33 46.30
CA TRP A 559 28.55 -16.07 47.06
C TRP A 559 27.83 -16.20 48.40
N GLY A 560 27.32 -17.39 48.75
CA GLY A 560 26.45 -17.60 49.91
C GLY A 560 27.08 -17.27 51.26
N ARG A 561 28.41 -17.34 51.38
CA ARG A 561 29.13 -16.96 52.60
C ARG A 561 29.41 -15.45 52.68
N ASP A 562 29.36 -14.78 51.54
CA ASP A 562 29.73 -13.37 51.39
C ASP A 562 28.50 -12.45 51.36
N PHE A 563 27.29 -12.98 51.14
CA PHE A 563 26.05 -12.25 51.41
C PHE A 563 26.02 -11.89 52.90
N SER A 564 25.90 -10.59 53.20
CA SER A 564 26.00 -10.05 54.56
C SER A 564 25.21 -10.87 55.58
N SER A 565 25.88 -11.29 56.65
CA SER A 565 25.29 -11.97 57.81
C SER A 565 24.30 -11.09 58.59
N GLU A 566 24.08 -9.85 58.16
CA GLU A 566 23.15 -8.92 58.80
C GLU A 566 21.75 -8.92 58.16
N ASP A 567 21.55 -9.49 56.96
CA ASP A 567 20.21 -9.66 56.38
C ASP A 567 19.66 -11.08 56.64
N PRO A 568 18.72 -11.24 57.60
CA PRO A 568 18.20 -12.56 57.99
C PRO A 568 17.48 -13.28 56.84
N ARG A 569 17.03 -12.56 55.81
CA ARG A 569 16.34 -13.16 54.65
C ARG A 569 17.30 -13.95 53.77
N PHE A 570 18.53 -13.48 53.61
CA PHE A 570 19.58 -14.17 52.84
C PHE A 570 20.11 -15.38 53.61
N GLN A 571 20.23 -15.29 54.94
CA GLN A 571 20.57 -16.43 55.79
C GLN A 571 19.55 -17.56 55.64
N GLN A 572 18.25 -17.22 55.69
CA GLN A 572 17.18 -18.20 55.53
C GLN A 572 17.25 -18.92 54.17
N VAL A 573 17.53 -18.20 53.08
CA VAL A 573 17.72 -18.81 51.76
C VAL A 573 18.92 -19.76 51.75
N ASN A 574 20.04 -19.35 52.33
CA ASN A 574 21.24 -20.17 52.40
C ASN A 574 21.01 -21.47 53.20
N GLU A 575 20.34 -21.39 54.35
CA GLU A 575 19.95 -22.56 55.15
C GLU A 575 19.02 -23.52 54.38
N LEU A 576 18.03 -22.98 53.66
CA LEU A 576 17.13 -23.77 52.83
C LEU A 576 17.88 -24.51 51.71
N LEU A 577 18.84 -23.85 51.05
CA LEU A 577 19.65 -24.47 50.00
C LEU A 577 20.59 -25.54 50.56
N ILE A 578 21.21 -25.32 51.73
CA ILE A 578 22.01 -26.35 52.43
C ILE A 578 21.15 -27.58 52.74
N CYS A 579 19.94 -27.38 53.25
CA CYS A 579 18.99 -28.45 53.52
C CYS A 579 18.62 -29.22 52.24
N LEU A 580 18.32 -28.52 51.15
CA LEU A 580 18.01 -29.13 49.85
C LEU A 580 19.20 -29.91 49.26
N LYS A 581 20.43 -29.39 49.40
CA LYS A 581 21.68 -30.06 48.99
C LYS A 581 21.87 -31.39 49.71
N SER A 582 21.59 -31.43 51.01
CA SER A 582 21.70 -32.64 51.82
C SER A 582 20.68 -33.73 51.45
N ARG A 583 19.58 -33.36 50.80
CA ARG A 583 18.47 -34.26 50.41
C ARG A 583 18.54 -34.77 48.97
N SER A 584 19.43 -34.23 48.11
CA SER A 584 19.52 -34.55 46.68
C SER A 584 20.90 -35.09 46.29
N PRO A 585 21.09 -36.40 46.07
CA PRO A 585 22.40 -36.99 45.72
C PRO A 585 22.90 -36.69 44.28
N MET A 586 22.09 -36.05 43.42
CA MET A 586 22.38 -35.92 41.98
C MET A 586 23.53 -34.95 41.62
N PHE A 587 24.06 -34.17 42.56
CA PHE A 587 25.00 -33.08 42.25
C PHE A 587 26.48 -33.42 42.47
N ALA A 588 26.80 -34.71 42.65
CA ALA A 588 28.17 -35.20 42.83
C ALA A 588 28.80 -35.77 41.53
N SER A 589 28.62 -35.14 40.38
CA SER A 589 29.58 -35.28 39.27
C SER A 589 29.45 -34.14 38.25
N ALA A 590 30.56 -33.44 38.01
CA ALA A 590 30.70 -32.53 36.88
C ALA A 590 30.82 -33.37 35.59
N GLY A 591 29.77 -33.36 34.75
CA GLY A 591 29.79 -34.03 33.45
C GLY A 591 28.40 -34.08 32.80
N SER A 592 28.12 -33.13 31.92
CA SER A 592 27.07 -33.11 30.89
C SER A 592 25.77 -33.90 31.15
N LEU A 593 24.73 -33.20 31.62
CA LEU A 593 23.34 -33.64 31.47
C LEU A 593 22.81 -33.22 30.09
N LEU A 594 23.09 -34.03 29.06
CA LEU A 594 22.25 -34.10 27.87
C LEU A 594 21.00 -34.92 28.24
N LEU A 595 19.96 -34.24 28.72
CA LEU A 595 18.65 -34.86 28.90
C LEU A 595 17.81 -34.60 27.66
N PHE A 596 17.89 -35.49 26.67
CA PHE A 596 16.77 -35.95 25.84
C PHE A 596 17.20 -37.18 25.03
N THR A 597 16.80 -38.37 25.46
CA THR A 597 16.54 -39.46 24.53
C THR A 597 15.15 -39.21 23.92
N PRO A 598 15.01 -39.09 22.59
CA PRO A 598 13.69 -39.00 22.00
C PRO A 598 12.92 -40.30 22.24
N ALA A 599 11.64 -40.18 22.57
CA ALA A 599 10.71 -41.30 22.54
C ALA A 599 10.79 -41.96 21.16
N LYS A 600 11.07 -43.27 21.13
CA LYS A 600 11.04 -44.07 19.90
C LYS A 600 9.67 -43.90 19.25
N THR A 601 9.62 -43.23 18.10
CA THR A 601 8.57 -43.46 17.12
C THR A 601 8.75 -44.86 16.54
N PRO A 602 7.66 -45.64 16.35
CA PRO A 602 7.76 -46.99 15.81
C PRO A 602 8.21 -46.91 14.35
N SER A 603 9.39 -47.44 14.05
CA SER A 603 9.86 -47.60 12.68
C SER A 603 9.05 -48.69 12.00
N SER A 604 8.40 -48.33 10.90
CA SER A 604 7.99 -49.25 9.85
C SER A 604 9.15 -50.15 9.42
N VAL A 605 8.97 -51.47 9.43
CA VAL A 605 9.80 -52.40 8.66
C VAL A 605 8.86 -53.32 7.88
N PRO A 606 9.06 -53.52 6.57
CA PRO A 606 8.63 -54.73 5.90
C PRO A 606 9.80 -55.72 5.84
N GLY A 607 9.53 -57.00 6.15
CA GLY A 607 10.30 -58.11 5.58
C GLY A 607 10.92 -59.11 6.56
N ASN A 608 10.19 -60.21 6.74
CA ASN A 608 10.60 -61.61 6.90
C ASN A 608 11.10 -62.18 8.25
N GLU A 609 10.28 -63.14 8.73
CA GLU A 609 10.60 -64.53 9.15
C GLU A 609 11.61 -64.69 10.30
N GLU A 610 11.41 -65.47 11.37
CA GLU A 610 10.53 -66.59 11.68
C GLU A 610 10.70 -66.91 13.19
N GLN A 611 9.65 -67.48 13.83
CA GLN A 611 9.71 -68.43 14.97
C GLN A 611 10.33 -67.95 16.32
N THR A 612 9.81 -68.17 17.54
CA THR A 612 8.85 -69.13 18.15
C THR A 612 8.68 -68.77 19.64
N GLY A 613 7.54 -69.13 20.26
CA GLY A 613 7.37 -69.32 21.73
C GLY A 613 6.64 -68.18 22.45
N SER A 614 5.30 -68.14 22.45
CA SER A 614 4.33 -68.85 23.33
C SER A 614 4.15 -68.23 24.73
N MET A 615 2.90 -67.78 24.98
CA MET A 615 2.09 -67.80 26.23
C MET A 615 2.73 -67.23 27.51
N GLU A 616 2.07 -66.43 28.37
CA GLU A 616 0.69 -66.53 28.85
C GLU A 616 0.34 -65.29 29.74
N PHE A 617 -0.91 -64.84 29.62
CA PHE A 617 -1.88 -64.34 30.60
C PHE A 617 -1.54 -63.44 31.83
N GLN A 618 -2.27 -62.30 31.84
CA GLN A 618 -3.11 -61.71 32.90
C GLN A 618 -2.60 -61.56 34.35
N HIS A 619 -2.55 -60.30 34.82
CA HIS A 619 -3.52 -59.77 35.80
C HIS A 619 -3.63 -58.25 35.72
#